data_AF-A0A8J5PYS4-F1
#
_entry.id   AF-A0A8J5PYS4-F1
#
_cell.length_a   1.000
_cell.length_b   1.000
_cell.length_c   1.000
_cell.angle_alpha   90.00
_cell.angle_beta   90.00
_cell.angle_gamma   90.00
#
_symmetry.space_group_name_H-M   'P 1'
#
loop_
_entity.id
_entity.type
_entity.pdbx_description
1 polymer ?
#
loop_
_entity_poly.entity_id
_entity_poly.type
_entity_poly.pdbx_seq_one_letter_code
_entity_poly.pdbx_strand_id
1 'polypeptide(L)'
;MPLYQFPNGNSLKLLLEKALEVDLASPIVFLKPFKVLVKYDGQIRNLHQQLEKKFSRDCAEPPTSSNTPEPSQTIGSRYSNDDGEAWNSLLDEYGTKQAFRQLSCLVEFMNKDLIPLRSFADSTATKIAFSDLWHIFQAGVTVVTATTPIEAYRVLHVTGGRPYLSPPEDKENDEEATGMNLYKVPAKSSDFIITCYQVGFDGDKFGPIAKSFSIQKYNGFQDIRLLPIYPMSFAEGPEELSKKLSGNGKTFIKLSNVGHVLYRGPNLYEAEEIDSEIIIDFRAALWG
;
A
#
# COMPACT_ATOMS: atom_id res chain seq x y z
N MET A 1 -18.93 -16.56 13.99
CA MET A 1 -17.62 -15.88 14.19
C MET A 1 -17.47 -15.65 15.68
N PRO A 2 -16.42 -16.16 16.34
CA PRO A 2 -16.15 -15.79 17.72
C PRO A 2 -15.59 -14.36 17.74
N LEU A 3 -16.38 -13.43 18.28
CA LEU A 3 -15.94 -12.07 18.59
C LEU A 3 -15.02 -12.14 19.80
N TYR A 4 -13.73 -11.88 19.61
CA TYR A 4 -12.80 -11.67 20.72
C TYR A 4 -13.07 -10.29 21.33
N GLN A 5 -13.92 -10.25 22.35
CA GLN A 5 -14.14 -9.05 23.14
C GLN A 5 -13.09 -9.02 24.26
N PHE A 6 -12.08 -8.15 24.11
CA PHE A 6 -11.06 -7.92 25.15
C PHE A 6 -11.71 -7.20 26.34
N PRO A 7 -11.89 -7.85 27.53
CA PRO A 7 -12.71 -7.27 28.60
C PRO A 7 -12.08 -6.08 29.33
N ASN A 8 -10.85 -5.68 28.97
CA ASN A 8 -10.09 -4.61 29.64
C ASN A 8 -9.08 -3.97 28.66
N GLY A 9 -9.52 -3.64 27.45
CA GLY A 9 -8.65 -3.12 26.38
C GLY A 9 -8.24 -1.65 26.51
N ASN A 10 -8.76 -0.90 27.50
CA ASN A 10 -8.56 0.54 27.60
C ASN A 10 -7.08 0.93 27.81
N SER A 11 -6.32 0.16 28.58
CA SER A 11 -4.91 0.47 28.84
C SER A 11 -4.04 0.33 27.58
N LEU A 12 -4.19 -0.76 26.81
CA LEU A 12 -3.50 -0.90 25.53
C LEU A 12 -4.00 0.12 24.49
N LYS A 13 -5.32 0.39 24.47
CA LYS A 13 -5.90 1.40 23.57
C LYS A 13 -5.26 2.77 23.79
N LEU A 14 -5.30 3.29 25.01
CA LEU A 14 -4.79 4.62 25.33
C LEU A 14 -3.29 4.71 25.05
N LEU A 15 -2.55 3.64 25.38
CA LEU A 15 -1.14 3.53 25.06
C LEU A 15 -0.90 3.64 23.55
N LEU A 16 -1.67 2.92 22.71
CA LEU A 16 -1.54 2.99 21.25
C LEU A 16 -2.01 4.33 20.68
N GLU A 17 -3.10 4.92 21.18
CA GLU A 17 -3.57 6.24 20.71
C GLU A 17 -2.52 7.31 20.93
N LYS A 18 -1.90 7.31 22.10
CA LYS A 18 -0.84 8.26 22.45
C LYS A 18 0.48 7.96 21.75
N ALA A 19 0.88 6.70 21.68
CA ALA A 19 2.15 6.31 21.06
C ALA A 19 2.14 6.46 19.53
N LEU A 20 0.99 6.24 18.88
CA LEU A 20 0.86 6.29 17.42
C LEU A 20 0.31 7.63 16.91
N GLU A 21 -0.15 8.50 17.83
CA GLU A 21 -0.86 9.75 17.53
C GLU A 21 -2.09 9.52 16.63
N VAL A 22 -2.88 8.49 16.97
CA VAL A 22 -4.09 8.10 16.21
C VAL A 22 -5.30 8.09 17.14
N ASP A 23 -6.43 8.59 16.67
CA ASP A 23 -7.72 8.42 17.34
C ASP A 23 -8.31 7.03 17.00
N LEU A 24 -8.48 6.18 18.01
CA LEU A 24 -8.96 4.81 17.84
C LEU A 24 -10.39 4.70 18.41
N ALA A 25 -11.38 4.60 17.52
CA ALA A 25 -12.80 4.47 17.90
C ALA A 25 -13.07 3.33 18.90
N SER A 26 -14.03 3.48 19.81
CA SER A 26 -14.40 2.45 20.80
C SER A 26 -15.73 1.77 20.45
N PRO A 27 -15.79 0.43 20.33
CA PRO A 27 -14.70 -0.54 20.41
C PRO A 27 -13.79 -0.54 19.17
N ILE A 28 -12.49 -0.79 19.36
CA ILE A 28 -11.51 -0.88 18.26
C ILE A 28 -11.59 -2.26 17.61
N VAL A 29 -11.79 -2.30 16.30
CA VAL A 29 -11.73 -3.54 15.51
C VAL A 29 -10.74 -3.38 14.37
N PHE A 30 -9.64 -4.13 14.42
CA PHE A 30 -8.71 -4.22 13.31
C PHE A 30 -9.16 -5.32 12.35
N LEU A 31 -9.51 -4.92 11.12
CA LEU A 31 -9.87 -5.83 10.04
C LEU A 31 -8.76 -5.86 8.99
N LYS A 32 -8.65 -6.98 8.27
CA LYS A 32 -7.81 -7.04 7.06
C LYS A 32 -8.14 -5.84 6.15
N PRO A 33 -7.12 -5.19 5.56
CA PRO A 33 -5.72 -5.62 5.49
C PRO A 33 -4.82 -5.06 6.63
N PHE A 34 -5.38 -4.83 7.83
CA PHE A 34 -4.63 -4.40 9.03
C PHE A 34 -3.76 -3.15 8.81
N LYS A 35 -4.24 -2.19 8.01
CA LYS A 35 -3.48 -1.00 7.55
C LYS A 35 -2.74 -0.27 8.66
N VAL A 36 -3.37 -0.10 9.82
CA VAL A 36 -2.78 0.56 11.00
C VAL A 36 -1.59 -0.23 11.52
N LEU A 37 -1.75 -1.55 11.70
CA LEU A 37 -0.67 -2.42 12.20
C LEU A 37 0.51 -2.47 11.22
N VAL A 38 0.24 -2.49 9.91
CA VAL A 38 1.30 -2.48 8.89
C VAL A 38 2.02 -1.13 8.85
N LYS A 39 1.29 -0.01 8.88
CA LYS A 39 1.88 1.34 8.84
C LYS A 39 2.77 1.63 10.05
N TYR A 40 2.34 1.17 11.23
CA TYR A 40 2.99 1.47 12.50
C TYR A 40 3.79 0.30 13.09
N ASP A 41 4.11 -0.73 12.29
CA ASP A 41 4.79 -1.95 12.74
C ASP A 41 6.06 -1.65 13.56
N GLY A 42 6.92 -0.77 13.04
CA GLY A 42 8.16 -0.36 13.72
C GLY A 42 7.92 0.33 15.07
N GLN A 43 6.90 1.21 15.15
CA GLN A 43 6.56 1.92 16.40
C GLN A 43 5.96 0.97 17.43
N ILE A 44 5.06 0.08 17.02
CA ILE A 44 4.42 -0.91 17.91
C ILE A 44 5.50 -1.85 18.48
N ARG A 45 6.45 -2.31 17.67
CA ARG A 45 7.57 -3.16 18.11
C ARG A 45 8.53 -2.42 19.02
N ASN A 46 8.84 -1.16 18.71
CA ASN A 46 9.70 -0.35 19.55
C ASN A 46 9.06 -0.12 20.93
N LEU A 47 7.77 0.18 20.97
CA LEU A 47 6.99 0.30 22.21
C LEU A 47 7.01 -1.00 23.03
N HIS A 48 6.90 -2.15 22.38
CA HIS A 48 7.00 -3.46 23.03
C HIS A 48 8.38 -3.68 23.67
N GLN A 49 9.46 -3.35 22.96
CA GLN A 49 10.82 -3.42 23.49
C GLN A 49 11.06 -2.47 24.67
N GLN A 50 10.48 -1.27 24.64
CA GLN A 50 10.60 -0.32 25.75
C GLN A 50 9.88 -0.83 27.00
N LEU A 51 8.67 -1.39 26.86
CA LEU A 51 7.96 -2.01 27.97
C LEU A 51 8.64 -3.27 28.49
N GLU A 52 9.22 -4.08 27.60
CA GLU A 52 10.02 -5.25 28.00
C GLU A 52 11.21 -4.83 28.86
N LYS A 53 11.93 -3.77 28.47
CA LYS A 53 13.03 -3.21 29.27
C LYS A 53 12.56 -2.69 30.63
N LYS A 54 11.41 -2.02 30.69
CA LYS A 54 10.81 -1.51 31.94
C LYS A 54 10.49 -2.66 32.90
N PHE A 55 9.75 -3.67 32.43
CA PHE A 55 9.36 -4.80 33.28
C PHE A 55 10.48 -5.80 33.57
N SER A 56 11.53 -5.83 32.73
CA SER A 56 12.73 -6.62 33.03
C SER A 56 13.58 -5.99 34.13
N ARG A 57 13.58 -4.65 34.24
CA ARG A 57 14.25 -3.92 35.34
C ARG A 57 13.51 -4.07 36.67
N ASP A 58 12.18 -4.11 36.65
CA ASP A 58 11.36 -4.33 37.85
C ASP A 58 11.48 -5.76 38.43
N CYS A 59 12.02 -6.73 37.67
CA CYS A 59 12.31 -8.10 38.13
C CYS A 59 13.78 -8.31 38.57
N ALA A 60 14.65 -7.31 38.43
CA ALA A 60 16.00 -7.36 38.97
C ALA A 60 15.96 -6.87 40.42
N GLU A 61 16.16 -7.77 41.39
CA GLU A 61 16.45 -7.39 42.77
C GLU A 61 17.62 -6.39 42.82
N PRO A 62 17.64 -5.46 43.80
CA PRO A 62 18.65 -4.41 43.84
C PRO A 62 20.06 -5.01 43.98
N PRO A 63 21.03 -4.62 43.13
CA PRO A 63 22.41 -5.03 43.30
C PRO A 63 22.99 -4.33 44.53
N THR A 64 23.49 -5.15 45.46
CA THR A 64 24.37 -4.68 46.53
C THR A 64 25.64 -4.10 45.90
N SER A 65 25.96 -2.86 46.30
CA SER A 65 27.14 -2.03 46.03
C SER A 65 28.41 -2.70 45.45
N SER A 66 28.94 -2.15 44.35
CA SER A 66 30.36 -1.73 44.20
C SER A 66 30.69 -1.10 42.82
N ASN A 67 31.01 0.21 42.81
CA ASN A 67 32.14 0.92 42.18
C ASN A 67 33.00 0.11 41.14
N THR A 68 33.40 0.52 39.92
CA THR A 68 33.65 1.82 39.20
C THR A 68 33.90 1.51 37.67
N PRO A 69 34.43 2.39 36.79
CA PRO A 69 33.77 3.11 35.68
C PRO A 69 34.03 2.63 34.21
N GLU A 70 33.21 3.18 33.30
CA GLU A 70 33.22 3.38 31.82
C GLU A 70 34.58 3.49 31.03
N PRO A 71 34.63 3.67 29.67
CA PRO A 71 33.57 3.81 28.62
C PRO A 71 33.81 3.04 27.29
N SER A 72 32.78 2.91 26.43
CA SER A 72 32.93 3.15 24.96
C SER A 72 31.61 3.46 24.24
N GLN A 73 31.52 4.71 23.80
CA GLN A 73 30.73 5.33 22.72
C GLN A 73 30.91 4.60 21.36
N THR A 74 30.12 4.71 20.28
CA THR A 74 28.86 5.39 19.89
C THR A 74 28.67 5.07 18.40
N ILE A 75 27.47 4.67 17.94
CA ILE A 75 26.87 5.01 16.63
C ILE A 75 25.35 4.83 16.79
N GLY A 76 24.43 5.76 16.60
CA GLY A 76 24.40 7.16 16.22
C GLY A 76 22.91 7.44 15.95
N SER A 77 22.19 8.05 16.90
CA SER A 77 20.78 8.44 16.71
C SER A 77 20.69 9.95 16.92
N ARG A 78 20.48 10.66 15.81
CA ARG A 78 20.13 12.08 15.81
C ARG A 78 18.63 12.19 16.04
N TYR A 79 18.21 12.17 17.29
CA TYR A 79 16.91 12.71 17.71
C TYR A 79 17.10 13.42 19.05
N SER A 80 16.46 14.58 19.16
CA SER A 80 16.61 15.54 20.25
C SER A 80 16.30 14.93 21.62
N ASN A 81 16.97 15.43 22.66
CA ASN A 81 16.83 14.97 24.04
C ASN A 81 15.45 15.30 24.70
N ASP A 82 14.52 15.91 23.97
CA ASP A 82 13.20 16.36 24.47
C ASP A 82 12.16 15.21 24.45
N ASP A 83 12.27 14.33 23.45
CA ASP A 83 11.29 13.27 23.21
C ASP A 83 11.36 12.16 24.29
N GLY A 84 12.54 11.97 24.90
CA GLY A 84 12.80 10.88 25.84
C GLY A 84 12.01 11.00 27.15
N GLU A 85 11.82 12.21 27.66
CA GLU A 85 11.05 12.45 28.89
C GLU A 85 9.54 12.21 28.65
N ALA A 86 9.03 12.64 27.50
CA ALA A 86 7.63 12.43 27.11
C ALA A 86 7.31 10.94 26.95
N TRP A 87 8.20 10.16 26.33
CA TRP A 87 8.04 8.70 26.20
C TRP A 87 8.09 7.98 27.55
N ASN A 88 8.99 8.37 28.45
CA ASN A 88 9.06 7.77 29.79
C ASN A 88 7.78 8.07 30.60
N SER A 89 7.29 9.31 30.56
CA SER A 89 6.03 9.71 31.21
C SER A 89 4.83 8.91 30.68
N LEU A 90 4.73 8.74 29.35
CA LEU A 90 3.69 7.93 28.71
C LEU A 90 3.74 6.47 29.17
N LEU A 91 4.93 5.88 29.25
CA LEU A 91 5.12 4.50 29.71
C LEU A 91 4.81 4.34 31.20
N ASP A 92 5.01 5.38 32.02
CA ASP A 92 4.68 5.38 33.44
C ASP A 92 3.18 5.48 33.69
N GLU A 93 2.49 6.31 32.92
CA GLU A 93 1.05 6.51 33.05
C GLU A 93 0.23 5.35 32.43
N TYR A 94 0.60 4.88 31.23
CA TYR A 94 -0.21 3.93 30.46
C TYR A 94 0.43 2.55 30.28
N GLY A 95 1.74 2.43 30.51
CA GLY A 95 2.53 1.21 30.35
C GLY A 95 2.36 0.21 31.51
N THR A 96 1.11 -0.15 31.81
CA THR A 96 0.80 -1.14 32.87
C THR A 96 1.22 -2.57 32.47
N LYS A 97 1.41 -3.45 33.46
CA LYS A 97 1.72 -4.88 33.21
C LYS A 97 0.67 -5.57 32.33
N GLN A 98 -0.58 -5.11 32.43
CA GLN A 98 -1.66 -5.57 31.57
C GLN A 98 -1.49 -5.09 30.12
N ALA A 99 -1.18 -3.81 29.91
CA ALA A 99 -0.91 -3.26 28.57
C ALA A 99 0.27 -3.99 27.91
N PHE A 100 1.33 -4.31 28.66
CA PHE A 100 2.46 -5.10 28.13
C PHE A 100 2.05 -6.53 27.71
N ARG A 101 1.24 -7.23 28.51
CA ARG A 101 0.70 -8.56 28.13
C ARG A 101 -0.14 -8.48 26.86
N GLN A 102 -1.02 -7.48 26.77
CA GLN A 102 -1.89 -7.28 25.61
C GLN A 102 -1.07 -6.91 24.36
N LEU A 103 -0.07 -6.04 24.51
CA LEU A 103 0.86 -5.66 23.43
C LEU A 103 1.70 -6.86 22.98
N SER A 104 2.14 -7.72 23.91
CA SER A 104 2.86 -8.95 23.57
C SER A 104 2.00 -9.88 22.71
N CYS A 105 0.72 -10.06 23.06
CA CYS A 105 -0.22 -10.81 22.23
C CYS A 105 -0.41 -10.17 20.85
N LEU A 106 -0.48 -8.84 20.78
CA LEU A 106 -0.60 -8.11 19.51
C LEU A 106 0.65 -8.31 18.63
N VAL A 107 1.85 -8.21 19.21
CA VAL A 107 3.11 -8.43 18.48
C VAL A 107 3.23 -9.88 18.03
N GLU A 108 2.81 -10.85 18.84
CA GLU A 108 2.77 -12.26 18.44
C GLU A 108 1.80 -12.49 17.28
N PHE A 109 0.62 -11.90 17.32
CA PHE A 109 -0.34 -11.89 16.21
C PHE A 109 0.29 -11.28 14.95
N MET A 110 0.92 -10.10 15.07
CA MET A 110 1.60 -9.45 13.95
C MET A 110 2.71 -10.33 13.38
N ASN A 111 3.45 -11.05 14.23
CA ASN A 111 4.47 -11.99 13.79
C ASN A 111 3.89 -13.19 13.05
N LYS A 112 2.69 -13.66 13.35
CA LYS A 112 2.09 -14.82 12.69
C LYS A 112 1.34 -14.43 11.42
N ASP A 113 0.50 -13.40 11.51
CA ASP A 113 -0.44 -13.02 10.47
C ASP A 113 0.12 -12.04 9.44
N LEU A 114 1.21 -11.32 9.75
CA LEU A 114 1.88 -10.42 8.79
C LEU A 114 3.07 -11.07 8.07
N ILE A 115 3.47 -12.30 8.42
CA ILE A 115 4.52 -13.05 7.67
C ILE A 115 4.20 -13.13 6.18
N PRO A 116 2.97 -13.47 5.74
CA PRO A 116 2.66 -13.54 4.31
C PRO A 116 2.96 -12.23 3.58
N LEU A 117 2.93 -11.09 4.27
CA LEU A 117 3.20 -9.78 3.69
C LEU A 117 4.66 -9.61 3.26
N ARG A 118 5.59 -10.29 3.93
CA ARG A 118 7.01 -10.25 3.55
C ARG A 118 7.22 -10.82 2.14
N SER A 119 6.51 -11.90 1.80
CA SER A 119 6.59 -12.49 0.46
C SER A 119 6.11 -11.53 -0.65
N PHE A 120 5.17 -10.63 -0.33
CA PHE A 120 4.73 -9.59 -1.26
C PHE A 120 5.75 -8.46 -1.37
N ALA A 121 6.38 -8.05 -0.27
CA ALA A 121 7.44 -7.04 -0.27
C ALA A 121 8.66 -7.51 -1.09
N ASP A 122 9.04 -8.78 -0.93
CA ASP A 122 10.17 -9.39 -1.64
C ASP A 122 9.82 -9.79 -3.08
N SER A 123 8.57 -9.59 -3.51
CA SER A 123 8.04 -10.00 -4.83
C SER A 123 8.24 -11.49 -5.16
N THR A 124 8.31 -12.34 -4.12
CA THR A 124 8.49 -13.81 -4.25
C THR A 124 7.17 -14.55 -4.40
N ALA A 125 6.06 -13.95 -3.97
CA ALA A 125 4.74 -14.51 -4.13
C ALA A 125 4.30 -14.52 -5.60
N THR A 126 3.72 -15.62 -6.07
CA THR A 126 3.13 -15.71 -7.41
C THR A 126 1.62 -15.52 -7.41
N LYS A 127 0.96 -15.83 -6.28
CA LYS A 127 -0.49 -15.75 -6.13
C LYS A 127 -0.87 -14.89 -4.93
N ILE A 128 -2.04 -14.26 -5.02
CA ILE A 128 -2.56 -13.36 -4.00
C ILE A 128 -4.06 -13.61 -3.77
N ALA A 129 -4.49 -13.46 -2.52
CA ALA A 129 -5.91 -13.47 -2.17
C ALA A 129 -6.49 -12.05 -2.26
N PHE A 130 -7.78 -11.95 -2.57
CA PHE A 130 -8.44 -10.65 -2.71
C PHE A 130 -8.30 -9.74 -1.47
N SER A 131 -8.33 -10.32 -0.26
CA SER A 131 -8.18 -9.58 1.00
C SER A 131 -6.81 -8.93 1.16
N ASP A 132 -5.81 -9.42 0.43
CA ASP A 132 -4.42 -9.06 0.62
C ASP A 132 -3.91 -8.12 -0.50
N LEU A 133 -4.74 -7.80 -1.51
CA LEU A 133 -4.41 -6.90 -2.63
C LEU A 133 -3.84 -5.53 -2.17
N TRP A 134 -4.32 -5.00 -1.04
CA TRP A 134 -3.82 -3.73 -0.50
C TRP A 134 -2.31 -3.73 -0.26
N HIS A 135 -1.71 -4.88 0.06
CA HIS A 135 -0.29 -4.96 0.40
C HIS A 135 0.64 -4.77 -0.80
N ILE A 136 0.15 -5.09 -2.01
CA ILE A 136 0.92 -4.94 -3.26
C ILE A 136 0.62 -3.61 -3.98
N PHE A 137 -0.52 -2.97 -3.71
CA PHE A 137 -0.93 -1.68 -4.31
C PHE A 137 -0.80 -0.52 -3.32
N GLN A 138 0.37 -0.39 -2.68
CA GLN A 138 0.64 0.77 -1.82
C GLN A 138 0.87 2.03 -2.65
N ALA A 139 0.56 3.19 -2.06
CA ALA A 139 0.80 4.47 -2.73
C ALA A 139 2.28 4.62 -3.11
N GLY A 140 2.53 5.10 -4.32
CA GLY A 140 3.88 5.29 -4.86
C GLY A 140 4.49 4.08 -5.56
N VAL A 141 3.87 2.88 -5.48
CA VAL A 141 4.33 1.68 -6.20
C VAL A 141 4.14 1.86 -7.71
N THR A 142 5.12 1.41 -8.49
CA THR A 142 5.02 1.35 -9.96
C THR A 142 4.35 0.05 -10.39
N VAL A 143 3.32 0.18 -11.20
CA VAL A 143 2.45 -0.91 -11.66
C VAL A 143 2.39 -0.91 -13.18
N VAL A 144 2.17 -2.08 -13.77
CA VAL A 144 2.10 -2.30 -15.21
C VAL A 144 0.82 -3.01 -15.61
N THR A 145 0.36 -2.78 -16.83
CA THR A 145 -0.77 -3.52 -17.42
C THR A 145 -0.35 -4.93 -17.82
N ALA A 146 -1.26 -5.89 -17.67
CA ALA A 146 -1.06 -7.25 -18.18
C ALA A 146 -1.24 -7.34 -19.71
N THR A 147 -1.92 -6.37 -20.31
CA THR A 147 -2.18 -6.31 -21.75
C THR A 147 -1.06 -5.62 -22.50
N THR A 148 -0.86 -6.00 -23.77
CA THR A 148 -0.01 -5.29 -24.73
C THR A 148 -0.80 -4.19 -25.44
N PRO A 149 -0.24 -2.98 -25.64
CA PRO A 149 1.07 -2.53 -25.19
C PRO A 149 1.14 -2.42 -23.66
N ILE A 150 2.32 -2.74 -23.10
CA ILE A 150 2.55 -2.62 -21.65
C ILE A 150 2.70 -1.15 -21.31
N GLU A 151 1.80 -0.67 -20.45
CA GLU A 151 1.83 0.69 -19.90
C GLU A 151 2.24 0.64 -18.44
N ALA A 152 2.94 1.67 -17.96
CA ALA A 152 3.32 1.80 -16.56
C ALA A 152 2.65 3.01 -15.91
N TYR A 153 2.17 2.80 -14.68
CA TYR A 153 1.54 3.82 -13.86
C TYR A 153 2.16 3.84 -12.47
N ARG A 154 1.91 4.91 -11.73
CA ARG A 154 2.23 5.01 -10.31
C ARG A 154 0.95 5.06 -9.49
N VAL A 155 0.87 4.21 -8.47
CA VAL A 155 -0.32 4.15 -7.60
C VAL A 155 -0.45 5.45 -6.82
N LEU A 156 -1.62 6.10 -6.90
CA LEU A 156 -1.97 7.26 -6.10
C LEU A 156 -2.61 6.83 -4.78
N HIS A 157 -3.70 6.07 -4.87
CA HIS A 157 -4.39 5.51 -3.70
C HIS A 157 -5.23 4.29 -4.08
N VAL A 158 -5.74 3.60 -3.06
CA VAL A 158 -6.61 2.43 -3.20
C VAL A 158 -7.84 2.56 -2.31
N THR A 159 -9.00 2.22 -2.86
CA THR A 159 -10.29 2.22 -2.15
C THR A 159 -11.07 0.92 -2.38
N GLY A 160 -12.13 0.71 -1.61
CA GLY A 160 -12.96 -0.49 -1.73
C GLY A 160 -12.31 -1.78 -1.20
N GLY A 161 -12.69 -2.92 -1.77
CA GLY A 161 -12.19 -4.25 -1.41
C GLY A 161 -12.67 -4.79 -0.06
N ARG A 162 -13.59 -4.09 0.62
CA ARG A 162 -14.14 -4.52 1.91
C ARG A 162 -15.49 -5.21 1.72
N PRO A 163 -15.74 -6.31 2.47
CA PRO A 163 -17.09 -6.83 2.66
C PRO A 163 -17.99 -5.73 3.23
N TYR A 164 -19.23 -5.67 2.77
CA TYR A 164 -20.19 -4.78 3.39
C TYR A 164 -20.63 -5.34 4.75
N LEU A 165 -20.62 -4.51 5.79
CA LEU A 165 -21.11 -4.89 7.12
C LEU A 165 -22.64 -4.89 7.18
N SER A 166 -23.28 -4.14 6.29
CA SER A 166 -24.71 -4.11 6.01
C SER A 166 -24.91 -4.07 4.50
N PRO A 167 -25.95 -4.69 3.93
CA PRO A 167 -26.25 -4.55 2.50
C PRO A 167 -26.26 -3.07 2.09
N PRO A 168 -25.69 -2.70 0.94
CA PRO A 168 -25.86 -1.35 0.40
C PRO A 168 -27.35 -1.04 0.29
N GLU A 169 -27.75 0.19 0.61
CA GLU A 169 -29.10 0.65 0.30
C GLU A 169 -29.28 0.55 -1.21
N ASP A 170 -30.27 -0.21 -1.66
CA ASP A 170 -30.69 -0.21 -3.05
C ASP A 170 -31.16 1.21 -3.33
N LYS A 171 -30.33 2.00 -4.03
CA LYS A 171 -30.81 3.23 -4.63
C LYS A 171 -31.83 2.78 -5.67
N GLU A 172 -33.10 2.78 -5.29
CA GLU A 172 -34.20 2.66 -6.23
C GLU A 172 -33.93 3.69 -7.34
N ASN A 173 -33.57 3.20 -8.52
CA ASN A 173 -33.66 4.03 -9.69
C ASN A 173 -35.14 4.37 -9.82
N ASP A 174 -35.47 5.66 -9.74
CA ASP A 174 -36.74 6.23 -10.18
C ASP A 174 -36.88 6.06 -11.72
N GLU A 175 -36.78 4.83 -12.22
CA GLU A 175 -37.06 4.48 -13.60
C GLU A 175 -38.22 3.50 -13.60
N GLU A 176 -39.36 4.05 -14.05
CA GLU A 176 -40.69 3.45 -14.16
C GLU A 176 -40.71 1.92 -14.28
N ALA A 177 -41.50 1.35 -13.38
CA ALA A 177 -41.90 -0.04 -13.29
C ALA A 177 -42.22 -0.68 -14.65
N THR A 178 -41.23 -1.30 -15.28
CA THR A 178 -41.42 -2.28 -16.35
C THR A 178 -41.30 -3.69 -15.77
N GLY A 179 -42.35 -4.13 -15.07
CA GLY A 179 -42.87 -5.51 -15.06
C GLY A 179 -41.99 -6.72 -14.75
N MET A 180 -40.69 -6.60 -14.46
CA MET A 180 -39.82 -7.68 -14.02
C MET A 180 -38.76 -7.14 -13.07
N ASN A 181 -39.08 -7.08 -11.78
CA ASN A 181 -38.09 -6.90 -10.73
C ASN A 181 -37.22 -8.17 -10.65
N LEU A 182 -36.19 -8.23 -11.50
CA LEU A 182 -35.09 -9.17 -11.36
C LEU A 182 -34.50 -8.94 -9.97
N TYR A 183 -34.66 -9.93 -9.08
CA TYR A 183 -34.04 -9.93 -7.76
C TYR A 183 -32.52 -9.73 -7.94
N LYS A 184 -32.03 -8.53 -7.66
CA LYS A 184 -30.60 -8.25 -7.74
C LYS A 184 -30.00 -8.69 -6.42
N VAL A 185 -29.25 -9.80 -6.42
CA VAL A 185 -28.53 -10.22 -5.21
C VAL A 185 -27.56 -9.10 -4.84
N PRO A 186 -27.67 -8.49 -3.63
CA PRO A 186 -26.79 -7.41 -3.24
C PRO A 186 -25.34 -7.86 -3.30
N ALA A 187 -24.48 -7.02 -3.88
CA ALA A 187 -23.05 -7.30 -3.90
C ALA A 187 -22.57 -7.50 -2.45
N LYS A 188 -21.85 -8.58 -2.16
CA LYS A 188 -21.37 -8.90 -0.80
C LYS A 188 -20.13 -8.09 -0.39
N SER A 189 -19.55 -7.34 -1.31
CA SER A 189 -18.37 -6.50 -1.12
C SER A 189 -18.23 -5.48 -2.24
N SER A 190 -17.52 -4.40 -1.97
CA SER A 190 -17.06 -3.47 -3.00
C SER A 190 -15.91 -4.08 -3.80
N ASP A 191 -15.82 -3.69 -5.08
CA ASP A 191 -14.63 -3.92 -5.89
C ASP A 191 -13.40 -3.23 -5.26
N PHE A 192 -12.22 -3.74 -5.59
CA PHE A 192 -10.96 -3.13 -5.18
C PHE A 192 -10.51 -2.16 -6.27
N ILE A 193 -10.53 -0.86 -5.96
CA ILE A 193 -10.27 0.21 -6.92
C ILE A 193 -8.87 0.76 -6.69
N ILE A 194 -8.06 0.75 -7.74
CA ILE A 194 -6.71 1.31 -7.77
C ILE A 194 -6.72 2.56 -8.63
N THR A 195 -6.57 3.72 -7.99
CA THR A 195 -6.37 4.98 -8.71
C THR A 195 -4.88 5.18 -8.91
N CYS A 196 -4.45 5.29 -10.16
CA CYS A 196 -3.06 5.50 -10.56
C CYS A 196 -2.93 6.77 -11.39
N TYR A 197 -1.70 7.19 -11.63
CA TYR A 197 -1.39 8.26 -12.57
C TYR A 197 -0.17 7.92 -13.42
N GLN A 198 -0.11 8.52 -14.61
CA GLN A 198 1.08 8.57 -15.46
C GLN A 198 1.31 10.02 -15.90
N VAL A 199 2.48 10.30 -16.48
CA VAL A 199 2.76 11.60 -17.11
C VAL A 199 2.53 11.44 -18.61
N GLY A 200 1.52 12.11 -19.14
CA GLY A 200 1.24 12.16 -20.58
C GLY A 200 1.67 13.50 -21.17
N PHE A 201 1.68 13.56 -22.50
CA PHE A 201 1.95 14.78 -23.27
C PHE A 201 0.71 15.14 -24.08
N ASP A 202 0.22 16.36 -23.94
CA ASP A 202 -1.01 16.84 -24.61
C ASP A 202 -0.74 17.46 -25.99
N GLY A 203 0.49 17.35 -26.48
CA GLY A 203 0.96 18.00 -27.71
C GLY A 203 1.68 19.33 -27.48
N ASP A 204 1.62 19.87 -26.26
CA ASP A 204 2.32 21.11 -25.89
C ASP A 204 3.13 20.95 -24.58
N LYS A 205 2.53 20.32 -23.56
CA LYS A 205 3.12 20.16 -22.22
C LYS A 205 2.89 18.78 -21.66
N PHE A 206 3.78 18.41 -20.74
CA PHE A 206 3.62 17.20 -19.95
C PHE A 206 2.71 17.45 -18.75
N GLY A 207 1.79 16.53 -18.48
CA GLY A 207 0.83 16.64 -17.39
C GLY A 207 0.41 15.28 -16.82
N PRO A 208 -0.13 15.25 -15.60
CA PRO A 208 -0.62 14.02 -14.99
C PRO A 208 -1.92 13.55 -15.65
N ILE A 209 -1.99 12.26 -15.98
CA ILE A 209 -3.20 11.59 -16.44
C ILE A 209 -3.56 10.53 -15.40
N ALA A 210 -4.69 10.71 -14.72
CA ALA A 210 -5.21 9.75 -13.77
C ALA A 210 -5.99 8.63 -14.48
N LYS A 211 -5.83 7.40 -14.00
CA LYS A 211 -6.57 6.23 -14.49
C LYS A 211 -6.91 5.31 -13.32
N SER A 212 -8.14 4.83 -13.30
CA SER A 212 -8.62 3.92 -12.26
C SER A 212 -8.84 2.52 -12.82
N PHE A 213 -8.39 1.53 -12.09
CA PHE A 213 -8.57 0.12 -12.40
C PHE A 213 -9.44 -0.52 -11.32
N SER A 214 -10.39 -1.36 -11.73
CA SER A 214 -11.23 -2.13 -10.81
C SER A 214 -10.85 -3.61 -10.84
N ILE A 215 -10.66 -4.21 -9.68
CA ILE A 215 -10.52 -5.65 -9.52
C ILE A 215 -11.77 -6.14 -8.80
N GLN A 216 -12.56 -6.96 -9.50
CA GLN A 216 -13.74 -7.60 -8.93
C GLN A 216 -13.34 -8.63 -7.87
N LYS A 217 -14.21 -8.83 -6.89
CA LYS A 217 -13.97 -9.84 -5.85
C LYS A 217 -13.89 -11.24 -6.47
N TYR A 218 -12.81 -11.93 -6.14
CA TYR A 218 -12.63 -13.36 -6.42
C TYR A 218 -12.44 -14.14 -5.10
N ASN A 219 -12.68 -15.45 -5.18
CA ASN A 219 -12.47 -16.37 -4.07
C ASN A 219 -11.14 -17.11 -4.26
N GLY A 220 -10.47 -17.44 -3.15
CA GLY A 220 -9.19 -18.15 -3.20
C GLY A 220 -8.04 -17.26 -3.64
N PHE A 221 -7.12 -17.82 -4.42
CA PHE A 221 -5.88 -17.18 -4.85
C PHE A 221 -5.86 -16.98 -6.36
N GLN A 222 -5.46 -15.80 -6.81
CA GLN A 222 -5.26 -15.44 -8.21
C GLN A 222 -3.78 -15.21 -8.48
N ASP A 223 -3.28 -15.58 -9.67
CA ASP A 223 -1.93 -15.19 -10.09
C ASP A 223 -1.83 -13.67 -10.21
N ILE A 224 -0.79 -13.08 -9.62
CA ILE A 224 -0.58 -11.62 -9.59
C ILE A 224 -0.49 -11.06 -11.01
N ARG A 225 0.14 -11.78 -11.94
CA ARG A 225 0.31 -11.34 -13.33
C ARG A 225 -0.96 -11.42 -14.18
N LEU A 226 -1.98 -12.13 -13.70
CA LEU A 226 -3.31 -12.20 -14.33
C LEU A 226 -4.27 -11.10 -13.85
N LEU A 227 -3.83 -10.25 -12.90
CA LEU A 227 -4.58 -9.05 -12.55
C LEU A 227 -4.53 -8.05 -13.72
N PRO A 228 -5.57 -7.21 -13.92
CA PRO A 228 -5.59 -6.22 -15.01
C PRO A 228 -4.38 -5.26 -14.95
N ILE A 229 -3.89 -5.05 -13.74
CA ILE A 229 -2.72 -4.27 -13.40
C ILE A 229 -2.02 -4.94 -12.22
N TYR A 230 -0.69 -4.93 -12.17
CA TYR A 230 0.09 -5.50 -11.08
C TYR A 230 1.43 -4.76 -10.89
N PRO A 231 2.10 -4.84 -9.72
CA PRO A 231 3.37 -4.14 -9.52
C PRO A 231 4.45 -4.66 -10.46
N MET A 232 5.23 -3.73 -11.02
CA MET A 232 6.30 -4.05 -11.98
C MET A 232 7.30 -5.06 -11.43
N SER A 233 7.50 -5.10 -10.11
CA SER A 233 8.40 -6.06 -9.45
C SER A 233 8.00 -7.52 -9.63
N PHE A 234 6.74 -7.82 -9.97
CA PHE A 234 6.25 -9.17 -10.28
C PHE A 234 6.29 -9.49 -11.79
N ALA A 235 6.72 -8.56 -12.64
CA ALA A 235 6.83 -8.80 -14.07
C ALA A 235 7.97 -9.78 -14.40
N GLU A 236 7.89 -10.41 -15.58
CA GLU A 236 9.04 -11.15 -16.12
C GLU A 236 10.13 -10.15 -16.52
N GLY A 237 11.34 -10.34 -15.98
CA GLY A 237 12.47 -9.44 -16.23
C GLY A 237 12.18 -7.99 -15.81
N PRO A 238 11.90 -7.71 -14.52
CA PRO A 238 11.44 -6.38 -14.08
C PRO A 238 12.46 -5.28 -14.40
N GLU A 239 13.76 -5.58 -14.32
CA GLU A 239 14.83 -4.64 -14.68
C GLU A 239 14.85 -4.34 -16.18
N GLU A 240 14.69 -5.36 -17.02
CA GLU A 240 14.66 -5.21 -18.48
C GLU A 240 13.43 -4.44 -18.93
N LEU A 241 12.27 -4.78 -18.35
CA LEU A 241 11.02 -4.05 -18.59
C LEU A 241 11.14 -2.58 -18.17
N SER A 242 11.70 -2.32 -16.98
CA SER A 242 11.94 -0.96 -16.50
C SER A 242 12.88 -0.17 -17.42
N LYS A 243 13.99 -0.79 -17.85
CA LYS A 243 14.93 -0.19 -18.82
C LYS A 243 14.26 0.10 -20.16
N LYS A 244 13.46 -0.83 -20.68
CA LYS A 244 12.71 -0.69 -21.93
C LYS A 244 11.74 0.48 -21.86
N LEU A 245 10.87 0.52 -20.85
CA LEU A 245 9.89 1.59 -20.68
C LEU A 245 10.56 2.95 -20.45
N SER A 246 11.65 2.99 -19.69
CA SER A 246 12.45 4.21 -19.51
C SER A 246 13.11 4.68 -20.81
N GLY A 247 13.61 3.74 -21.62
CA GLY A 247 14.18 4.03 -22.94
C GLY A 247 13.14 4.59 -23.92
N ASN A 248 11.94 4.01 -23.91
CA ASN A 248 10.80 4.51 -24.68
C ASN A 248 10.43 5.93 -24.25
N GLY A 249 10.34 6.19 -22.93
CA GLY A 249 10.06 7.52 -22.40
C GLY A 249 11.11 8.56 -22.79
N LYS A 250 12.41 8.23 -22.70
CA LYS A 250 13.49 9.14 -23.14
C LYS A 250 13.42 9.43 -24.64
N THR A 251 13.10 8.41 -25.44
CA THR A 251 12.91 8.58 -26.88
C THR A 251 11.73 9.50 -27.14
N PHE A 252 10.60 9.28 -26.48
CA PHE A 252 9.41 10.13 -26.59
C PHE A 252 9.70 11.60 -26.21
N ILE A 253 10.41 11.86 -25.10
CA ILE A 253 10.79 13.23 -24.70
C ILE A 253 11.70 13.89 -25.74
N LYS A 254 12.60 13.13 -26.39
CA LYS A 254 13.43 13.67 -27.48
C LYS A 254 12.57 14.05 -28.69
N LEU A 255 11.58 13.21 -29.00
CA LEU A 255 10.68 13.40 -30.14
C LEU A 255 9.56 14.42 -29.88
N SER A 256 9.24 14.75 -28.63
CA SER A 256 8.18 15.72 -28.29
C SER A 256 8.47 17.14 -28.77
N ASN A 257 9.72 17.44 -29.10
CA ASN A 257 10.09 18.68 -29.76
C ASN A 257 9.90 18.55 -31.28
N VAL A 258 9.39 19.60 -31.92
CA VAL A 258 9.24 19.63 -33.38
C VAL A 258 10.58 19.38 -34.04
N GLY A 259 10.65 18.40 -34.94
CA GLY A 259 11.89 18.03 -35.59
C GLY A 259 11.74 17.00 -36.70
N HIS A 260 12.76 16.97 -37.55
CA HIS A 260 12.94 15.97 -38.59
C HIS A 260 13.61 14.73 -38.02
N VAL A 261 13.04 13.56 -38.27
CA VAL A 261 13.63 12.28 -37.88
C VAL A 261 13.52 11.27 -39.00
N LEU A 262 14.55 10.43 -39.15
CA LEU A 262 14.47 9.25 -40.00
C LEU A 262 13.66 8.19 -39.26
N TYR A 263 12.53 7.78 -39.83
CA TYR A 263 11.71 6.70 -39.30
C TYR A 263 11.84 5.47 -40.19
N ARG A 264 12.06 4.32 -39.53
CA ARG A 264 12.11 3.02 -40.19
C ARG A 264 11.24 2.03 -39.42
N GLY A 265 10.09 1.69 -39.96
CA GLY A 265 9.13 0.80 -39.32
C GLY A 265 7.72 0.86 -39.88
N PRO A 266 6.80 0.04 -39.35
CA PRO A 266 5.43 -0.03 -39.82
C PRO A 266 4.62 1.20 -39.39
N ASN A 267 3.80 1.72 -40.29
CA ASN A 267 2.83 2.76 -39.94
C ASN A 267 1.68 2.20 -39.08
N LEU A 268 0.95 3.07 -38.37
CA LEU A 268 -0.10 2.65 -37.42
C LEU A 268 -1.36 2.09 -38.10
N TYR A 269 -1.66 2.52 -39.32
CA TYR A 269 -2.96 2.27 -39.98
C TYR A 269 -2.95 1.03 -40.87
N GLU A 270 -1.94 0.93 -41.72
CA GLU A 270 -1.84 -0.06 -42.80
C GLU A 270 -0.69 -1.06 -42.56
N ALA A 271 0.12 -0.83 -41.52
CA ALA A 271 1.31 -1.61 -41.17
C ALA A 271 2.36 -1.68 -42.30
N GLU A 272 2.32 -0.76 -43.26
CA GLU A 272 3.33 -0.64 -44.31
C GLU A 272 4.66 -0.14 -43.75
N GLU A 273 5.76 -0.71 -44.23
CA GLU A 273 7.11 -0.26 -43.87
C GLU A 273 7.40 1.12 -44.47
N ILE A 274 7.56 2.11 -43.59
CA ILE A 274 8.11 3.42 -43.92
C ILE A 274 9.61 3.34 -43.71
N ASP A 275 10.40 3.82 -44.67
CA ASP A 275 11.83 4.09 -44.55
C ASP A 275 12.12 5.47 -45.16
N SER A 276 11.79 6.52 -44.40
CA SER A 276 11.88 7.90 -44.89
C SER A 276 12.06 8.91 -43.77
N GLU A 277 12.48 10.11 -44.14
CA GLU A 277 12.48 11.26 -43.24
C GLU A 277 11.03 11.71 -42.99
N ILE A 278 10.65 11.85 -41.72
CA ILE A 278 9.34 12.31 -41.28
C ILE A 278 9.50 13.55 -40.41
N ILE A 279 8.48 14.41 -40.41
CA ILE A 279 8.37 15.54 -39.51
C ILE A 279 7.45 15.13 -38.36
N ILE A 280 7.92 15.32 -37.13
CA ILE A 280 7.08 15.15 -35.94
C ILE A 280 6.58 16.53 -35.52
N ASP A 281 5.27 16.74 -35.67
CA ASP A 281 4.56 17.92 -35.18
C ASP A 281 3.28 17.49 -34.46
N PHE A 282 3.34 17.48 -33.13
CA PHE A 282 2.19 17.10 -32.29
C PHE A 282 1.04 18.12 -32.37
N ARG A 283 1.32 19.38 -32.70
CA ARG A 283 0.27 20.40 -32.82
C ARG A 283 -0.51 20.19 -34.11
N ALA A 284 0.17 19.91 -35.22
CA ALA A 284 -0.51 19.61 -36.49
C ALA A 284 -1.37 18.34 -36.40
N ALA A 285 -0.95 17.34 -35.62
CA ALA A 285 -1.66 16.07 -35.47
C ALA A 285 -2.99 16.15 -34.69
N LEU A 286 -3.23 17.20 -33.90
CA LEU A 286 -4.47 17.37 -33.13
C LEU A 286 -5.64 17.97 -33.93
N TRP A 287 -5.38 18.46 -35.15
CA TRP A 287 -6.38 19.12 -36.02
C TRP A 287 -6.71 18.31 -37.28
N GLY A 288 -6.28 17.04 -37.33
CA GLY A 288 -6.53 16.10 -38.44
C GLY A 288 -7.64 15.10 -38.15
#